data_AF-A0A7X6Q340-F1
#
_entry.id   AF-A0A7X6Q340-F1
#
_cell.length_a   1.000
_cell.length_b   1.000
_cell.length_c   1.000
_cell.angle_alpha   90.00
_cell.angle_beta   90.00
_cell.angle_gamma   90.00
#
_symmetry.space_group_name_H-M   'P 1'
#
loop_
_entity.id
_entity.type
_entity.pdbx_description
1 polymer ?
#
loop_
_entity_poly.entity_id
_entity_poly.type
_entity_poly.pdbx_seq_one_letter_code
_entity_poly.pdbx_strand_id
1 'polypeptide(L)'
;MSEQELRCHRCCFTGHRPEKLKRAETVIKKGLEEAILKAIHEGFTTFITGMARGVDIWAGQIVLRLRQDNPDLRLIAALPYPGC
;
A
#
# COMPACT_ATOMS: atom_id res chain seq x y z
N MET A 1 8.74 -20.80 3.74
CA MET A 1 7.32 -20.51 3.93
C MET A 1 6.52 -21.14 2.80
N SER A 2 5.38 -21.75 3.10
CA SER A 2 4.42 -22.20 2.10
C SER A 2 3.67 -21.01 1.48
N GLU A 3 3.00 -21.19 0.33
CA GLU A 3 2.18 -20.13 -0.25
C GLU A 3 1.01 -19.71 0.66
N GLN A 4 0.48 -20.62 1.47
CA GLN A 4 -0.56 -20.29 2.45
C GLN A 4 -0.01 -19.35 3.53
N GLU A 5 1.18 -19.62 4.07
CA GLU A 5 1.84 -18.74 5.03
C GLU A 5 2.14 -17.36 4.41
N LEU A 6 2.63 -17.33 3.17
CA LEU A 6 2.93 -16.08 2.48
C LEU A 6 1.68 -15.20 2.27
N ARG A 7 0.51 -15.80 2.04
CA ARG A 7 -0.76 -15.07 1.90
C ARG A 7 -1.16 -14.35 3.19
N CYS A 8 -0.83 -14.89 4.36
CA CYS A 8 -1.13 -14.27 5.65
C CYS A 8 -0.36 -12.96 5.89
N HIS A 9 0.74 -12.73 5.16
CA HIS A 9 1.61 -11.55 5.31
C HIS A 9 1.52 -10.57 4.13
N ARG A 10 0.56 -10.77 3.23
CA ARG A 10 0.34 -9.95 2.03
C ARG A 10 -0.97 -9.16 2.14
N CYS A 11 -0.94 -7.87 1.85
CA CYS A 11 -2.18 -7.09 1.70
C CYS A 11 -2.13 -6.16 0.47
N CYS A 12 -3.32 -5.83 -0.03
CA CYS A 12 -3.49 -5.04 -1.25
C CYS A 12 -4.10 -3.68 -0.91
N PHE A 13 -3.63 -2.65 -1.60
CA PHE A 13 -4.28 -1.35 -1.62
C PHE A 13 -5.27 -1.26 -2.77
N THR A 14 -6.37 -0.58 -2.52
CA THR A 14 -7.30 -0.13 -3.55
C THR A 14 -8.01 1.12 -3.06
N GLY A 15 -8.33 2.04 -3.96
CA GLY A 15 -9.15 3.18 -3.61
C GLY A 15 -9.51 4.09 -4.78
N HIS A 16 -10.11 5.22 -4.44
CA HIS A 16 -10.59 6.18 -5.42
C HIS A 16 -9.48 7.08 -5.97
N ARG A 17 -9.68 7.52 -7.22
CA ARG A 17 -8.87 8.57 -7.85
C ARG A 17 -9.11 9.92 -7.18
N PRO A 18 -8.16 10.88 -7.26
CA PRO A 18 -8.26 12.18 -6.59
C PRO A 18 -9.58 12.90 -6.84
N GLU A 19 -10.05 12.90 -8.09
CA GLU A 19 -11.30 13.55 -8.50
C GLU A 19 -12.58 12.92 -7.90
N LYS A 20 -12.52 11.72 -7.34
CA LYS A 20 -13.66 11.05 -6.69
C LYS A 20 -13.63 11.15 -5.17
N LEU A 21 -12.60 11.76 -4.60
CA LEU A 21 -12.43 11.87 -3.15
C LEU A 21 -13.11 13.14 -2.62
N LYS A 22 -13.84 12.99 -1.51
CA LYS A 22 -14.54 14.09 -0.82
C LYS A 22 -13.79 14.60 0.41
N ARG A 23 -12.69 13.95 0.79
CA ARG A 23 -11.86 14.30 1.95
C ARG A 23 -10.56 14.91 1.47
N ALA A 24 -10.00 15.82 2.25
CA ALA A 24 -8.69 16.40 1.96
C ALA A 24 -7.62 15.30 1.87
N GLU A 25 -6.71 15.43 0.90
CA GLU A 25 -5.62 14.47 0.67
C GLU A 25 -4.81 14.22 1.95
N THR A 26 -4.53 15.27 2.72
CA THR A 26 -3.77 15.18 3.99
C THR A 26 -4.43 14.25 5.01
N VAL A 27 -5.76 14.33 5.13
CA VAL A 27 -6.54 13.49 6.03
C VAL A 27 -6.54 12.03 5.56
N ILE A 28 -6.62 11.80 4.25
CA ILE A 28 -6.58 10.46 3.66
C ILE A 28 -5.20 9.84 3.86
N LYS A 29 -4.13 10.58 3.54
CA LYS A 29 -2.74 10.13 3.71
C LYS A 29 -2.44 9.76 5.17
N LYS A 30 -2.90 10.57 6.13
CA LYS A 30 -2.75 10.26 7.55
C LYS A 30 -3.43 8.94 7.91
N GLY A 31 -4.68 8.73 7.49
CA GLY A 31 -5.39 7.48 7.74
C GLY A 31 -4.78 6.27 7.03
N LEU A 32 -4.23 6.45 5.82
CA LEU A 32 -3.48 5.41 5.12
C LEU A 32 -2.23 5.00 5.90
N GLU A 33 -1.47 5.98 6.38
CA GLU A 33 -0.27 5.74 7.18
C GLU A 33 -0.58 4.99 8.49
N GLU A 34 -1.61 5.41 9.22
CA GLU A 34 -2.07 4.72 10.43
C GLU A 34 -2.47 3.26 10.14
N ALA A 35 -3.21 3.02 9.05
CA ALA A 35 -3.63 1.67 8.65
C ALA A 35 -2.44 0.80 8.20
N ILE A 36 -1.47 1.37 7.48
CA ILE A 36 -0.27 0.67 7.02
C ILE A 36 0.61 0.29 8.22
N LEU A 37 0.84 1.23 9.14
CA LEU A 37 1.60 0.96 10.36
C LEU A 37 0.94 -0.13 11.21
N LYS A 38 -0.39 -0.14 11.30
CA LYS A 38 -1.14 -1.20 11.97
C LYS A 38 -0.94 -2.55 11.28
N ALA A 39 -1.05 -2.61 9.95
CA ALA A 39 -0.82 -3.86 9.21
C ALA A 39 0.63 -4.38 9.41
N ILE A 40 1.63 -3.48 9.42
CA ILE A 40 3.01 -3.86 9.70
C ILE A 40 3.13 -4.47 11.11
N HIS A 41 2.50 -3.87 12.13
CA HIS A 41 2.47 -4.42 13.49
C HIS A 41 1.77 -5.79 13.56
N GLU A 42 0.76 -6.02 12.72
CA GLU A 42 0.06 -7.32 12.60
C GLU A 42 0.87 -8.36 11.81
N GLY A 43 2.08 -8.02 11.34
CA GLY A 43 3.00 -8.93 10.68
C GLY A 43 2.91 -8.91 9.16
N PHE A 44 2.21 -7.95 8.54
CA PHE A 44 2.23 -7.80 7.09
C PHE A 44 3.55 -7.20 6.62
N THR A 45 4.22 -7.90 5.71
CA THR A 45 5.53 -7.50 5.18
C THR A 45 5.49 -7.22 3.68
N THR A 46 4.45 -7.66 2.97
CA THR A 46 4.32 -7.46 1.53
C THR A 46 3.04 -6.71 1.18
N PHE A 47 3.20 -5.58 0.51
CA PHE A 47 2.11 -4.72 0.07
C PHE A 47 2.01 -4.73 -1.46
N ILE A 48 0.78 -4.74 -1.97
CA ILE A 48 0.50 -4.78 -3.42
C ILE A 48 -0.33 -3.56 -3.79
N THR A 49 0.10 -2.81 -4.80
CA THR A 49 -0.58 -1.60 -5.30
C THR A 49 -0.90 -1.75 -6.79
N GLY A 50 -2.07 -1.27 -7.21
CA GLY A 50 -2.46 -1.19 -8.62
C GLY A 50 -1.92 0.04 -9.33
N MET A 51 -1.17 0.91 -8.63
CA MET A 51 -0.55 2.14 -9.17
C MET A 51 -1.53 3.16 -9.79
N ALA A 52 -2.83 3.07 -9.49
CA ALA A 52 -3.78 4.08 -9.91
C ALA A 52 -3.52 5.45 -9.23
N ARG A 53 -3.81 6.55 -9.94
CA ARG A 53 -3.76 7.90 -9.34
C ARG A 53 -4.61 7.94 -8.07
N GLY A 54 -4.13 8.64 -7.04
CA GLY A 54 -4.82 8.78 -5.75
C GLY A 54 -4.33 7.76 -4.74
N VAL A 55 -5.28 7.04 -4.13
CA VAL A 55 -5.04 6.17 -2.97
C VAL A 55 -3.91 5.16 -3.21
N ASP A 56 -3.90 4.46 -4.35
CA ASP A 56 -2.91 3.43 -4.67
C ASP A 56 -1.47 3.98 -4.71
N ILE A 57 -1.26 5.12 -5.37
CA ILE A 57 0.05 5.79 -5.41
C ILE A 57 0.43 6.32 -4.03
N TRP A 58 -0.49 6.98 -3.32
CA TRP A 58 -0.18 7.54 -1.99
C TRP A 58 0.19 6.45 -0.98
N ALA A 59 -0.55 5.34 -0.96
CA ALA A 59 -0.25 4.19 -0.10
C ALA A 59 1.11 3.57 -0.47
N GLY A 60 1.40 3.39 -1.77
CA GLY A 60 2.70 2.92 -2.23
C GLY A 60 3.86 3.82 -1.79
N GLN A 61 3.70 5.15 -1.89
CA GLN A 61 4.70 6.10 -1.42
C GLN A 61 4.94 6.02 0.09
N ILE A 62 3.89 5.83 0.89
CA ILE A 62 4.01 5.65 2.35
C ILE A 62 4.79 4.38 2.67
N VAL A 63 4.48 3.24 2.02
CA VAL A 63 5.23 1.99 2.21
C VAL A 63 6.69 2.16 1.82
N LEU A 64 6.99 2.85 0.70
CA LEU A 64 8.37 3.10 0.28
C LEU A 64 9.16 3.93 1.31
N ARG A 65 8.52 4.91 1.94
CA ARG A 65 9.13 5.67 3.03
C ARG A 65 9.39 4.79 4.25
N LEU A 66 8.38 4.05 4.72
CA LEU A 66 8.52 3.16 5.89
C LEU A 66 9.55 2.05 5.68
N ARG A 67 9.74 1.60 4.44
CA ARG A 67 10.77 0.62 4.08
C ARG A 67 12.19 1.12 4.33
N GLN A 68 12.42 2.43 4.39
CA GLN A 68 13.74 2.98 4.72
C GLN A 68 14.20 2.55 6.12
N ASP A 69 13.26 2.44 7.06
CA ASP A 69 13.52 2.02 8.44
C ASP A 69 13.20 0.53 8.69
N ASN A 70 12.51 -0.12 7.74
CA ASN A 70 12.14 -1.53 7.79
C ASN A 70 12.43 -2.23 6.44
N PRO A 71 13.65 -2.74 6.23
CA PRO A 71 14.09 -3.34 4.97
C PRO A 71 13.31 -4.59 4.54
N ASP A 72 12.62 -5.25 5.46
CA ASP A 72 11.82 -6.45 5.18
C ASP A 72 10.52 -6.13 4.44
N LEU A 73 10.11 -4.85 4.40
CA LEU A 73 8.93 -4.43 3.67
C LEU A 73 9.12 -4.52 2.16
N ARG A 74 8.16 -5.16 1.49
CA ARG A 74 8.11 -5.29 0.04
C ARG A 74 6.91 -4.54 -0.50
N LEU A 75 7.12 -3.78 -1.58
CA LEU A 75 6.05 -3.18 -2.37
C LEU A 75 6.06 -3.78 -3.77
N ILE A 76 4.94 -4.32 -4.20
CA ILE A 76 4.73 -4.92 -5.53
C ILE A 76 3.74 -4.05 -6.30
N ALA A 77 4.13 -3.62 -7.50
CA ALA A 77 3.24 -2.95 -8.45
C ALA A 77 2.57 -4.00 -9.34
N ALA A 78 1.25 -4.14 -9.22
CA ALA A 78 0.43 -5.02 -10.05
C ALA A 78 -0.21 -4.20 -11.18
N LEU A 79 0.51 -4.09 -12.29
CA LEU A 79 0.06 -3.33 -13.46
C LEU A 79 -0.83 -4.20 -14.38
N PRO A 80 -1.91 -3.64 -14.95
CA PRO A 80 -2.83 -4.39 -15.81
C PRO A 80 -2.22 -4.77 -17.17
N TYR A 81 -1.29 -3.94 -17.68
CA TYR A 81 -0.58 -4.18 -18.95
C TYR A 81 0.73 -3.37 -19.00
N PRO A 82 1.70 -3.71 -19.87
CA PRO A 82 2.93 -2.94 -20.03
C PRO A 82 2.67 -1.50 -20.52
N GLY A 83 3.24 -0.50 -19.85
CA GLY A 83 3.18 0.91 -20.26
C GLY A 83 1.92 1.68 -19.84
N CYS A 84 1.11 1.13 -18.92
CA CYS A 84 -0.03 1.82 -18.31
C CYS A 84 0.37 2.99 -17.40
#